data_AF-A0A535XB41-F1
#
_entry.id   AF-A0A535XB41-F1
#
_cell.length_a   1.000
_cell.length_b   1.000
_cell.length_c   1.000
_cell.angle_alpha   90.00
_cell.angle_beta   90.00
_cell.angle_gamma   90.00
#
_symmetry.space_group_name_H-M   'P 1'
#
loop_
_entity.id
_entity.type
_entity.pdbx_description
1 polymer ?
#
loop_
_entity_poly.entity_id
_entity_poly.type
_entity_poly.pdbx_seq_one_letter_code
_entity_poly.pdbx_strand_id
1 'polypeptide(L)'
;MTAEFNDSSTTGTPNDFTAQIDWGDGSMASAGMIAGGPGVVTYTVTGSHNYGLTGVFMVTTTVKDIGGEKTSISCQLIIFAFPTSNQATFVIGDLDATPLNHVTWWGSQWANLNHFSGGAPAPDAMKGFAGFEDNMLGLPPACGGTWTTDPGNSTPPPATVPNVMAVIASSKVTKSGSVISGDIKEIVIVRNDPGYAPSPGNPGTGTVLAVICPP
;
A
#
# COMPACT_ATOMS: atom_id res chain seq x y z
N MET A 1 -12.32 -8.38 8.05
CA MET A 1 -12.19 -9.39 6.98
C MET A 1 -13.49 -10.18 6.87
N THR A 2 -13.78 -10.76 5.71
CA THR A 2 -14.89 -11.70 5.49
C THR A 2 -14.37 -12.93 4.73
N ALA A 3 -14.86 -14.12 5.08
CA ALA A 3 -14.59 -15.38 4.39
C ALA A 3 -15.89 -16.18 4.28
N GLU A 4 -16.01 -17.02 3.25
CA GLU A 4 -17.22 -17.78 2.97
C GLU A 4 -16.91 -19.26 2.84
N PHE A 5 -17.77 -20.11 3.39
CA PHE A 5 -17.71 -21.56 3.21
C PHE A 5 -19.12 -22.12 3.02
N ASN A 6 -19.20 -23.29 2.40
CA ASN A 6 -20.45 -24.02 2.21
C ASN A 6 -20.40 -25.31 2.99
N ASP A 7 -21.55 -25.71 3.52
CA ASP A 7 -21.75 -27.03 4.10
C ASP A 7 -22.85 -27.79 3.34
N SER A 8 -22.68 -29.10 3.23
CA SER A 8 -23.60 -30.00 2.52
C SER A 8 -24.73 -30.51 3.41
N SER A 9 -24.68 -30.27 4.72
CA SER A 9 -25.73 -30.70 5.64
C SER A 9 -27.05 -30.00 5.36
N THR A 10 -28.12 -30.79 5.21
CA THR A 10 -29.48 -30.26 5.05
C THR A 10 -30.06 -29.71 6.36
N THR A 11 -29.38 -29.95 7.48
CA THR A 11 -29.77 -29.48 8.82
C THR A 11 -28.68 -28.67 9.51
N GLY A 12 -27.59 -28.34 8.81
CA GLY A 12 -26.47 -27.60 9.39
C GLY A 12 -26.93 -26.24 9.91
N THR A 13 -26.29 -25.77 10.98
CA THR A 13 -26.53 -24.47 11.61
C THR A 13 -25.20 -23.80 11.94
N PRO A 14 -25.15 -22.47 12.12
CA PRO A 14 -23.92 -21.79 12.51
C PRO A 14 -23.24 -22.33 13.78
N ASN A 15 -24.01 -22.94 14.69
CA ASN A 15 -23.52 -23.51 15.94
C ASN A 15 -22.77 -24.84 15.76
N ASP A 16 -22.88 -25.47 14.60
CA ASP A 16 -22.13 -26.68 14.26
C ASP A 16 -20.66 -26.36 13.92
N PHE A 17 -20.34 -25.07 13.77
CA PHE A 17 -19.04 -24.61 13.31
C PHE A 17 -18.32 -23.76 14.34
N THR A 18 -16.99 -23.83 14.31
CA THR A 18 -16.10 -22.91 15.02
C THR A 18 -15.09 -22.34 14.03
N ALA A 19 -14.81 -21.03 14.12
CA ALA A 19 -13.86 -20.36 13.25
C ALA A 19 -12.71 -19.75 14.07
N GLN A 20 -11.49 -19.90 13.57
CA GLN A 20 -10.28 -19.24 14.08
C GLN A 20 -9.62 -18.48 12.94
N ILE A 21 -9.22 -17.24 13.20
CA ILE A 21 -8.60 -16.35 12.23
C ILE A 21 -7.17 -16.07 12.68
N ASP A 22 -6.21 -16.57 11.91
CA ASP A 22 -4.80 -16.17 11.98
C ASP A 22 -4.59 -14.94 11.10
N TRP A 23 -4.06 -13.86 11.67
CA TRP A 23 -3.88 -12.58 11.00
C TRP A 23 -2.55 -12.46 10.25
N GLY A 24 -1.64 -13.42 10.43
CA GLY A 24 -0.37 -13.51 9.71
C GLY A 24 0.72 -12.55 10.19
N ASP A 25 0.47 -11.77 11.25
CA ASP A 25 1.43 -10.83 11.85
C ASP A 25 2.12 -11.36 13.12
N GLY A 26 1.88 -12.63 13.46
CA GLY A 26 2.40 -13.28 14.67
C GLY A 26 1.61 -12.98 15.94
N SER A 27 0.51 -12.22 15.87
CA SER A 27 -0.44 -12.12 16.98
C SER A 27 -1.19 -13.44 17.20
N MET A 28 -1.82 -13.60 18.37
CA MET A 28 -2.65 -14.76 18.63
C MET A 28 -3.88 -14.77 17.72
N ALA A 29 -4.20 -15.94 17.18
CA ALA A 29 -5.41 -16.13 16.40
C ALA A 29 -6.67 -15.77 17.22
N SER A 30 -7.66 -15.17 16.57
CA SER A 30 -8.92 -14.75 17.19
C SER A 30 -10.09 -15.57 16.68
N ALA A 31 -11.11 -15.76 17.53
CA ALA A 31 -12.35 -16.38 17.09
C ALA A 31 -13.06 -15.55 16.01
N GLY A 32 -13.53 -16.23 14.96
CA GLY A 32 -14.38 -15.63 13.92
C GLY A 32 -15.86 -15.76 14.27
N MET A 33 -16.66 -14.75 13.92
CA MET A 33 -18.11 -14.79 14.06
C MET A 33 -18.72 -15.42 12.80
N ILE A 34 -19.43 -16.54 12.97
CA ILE A 34 -20.09 -17.28 11.89
C ILE A 34 -21.56 -16.86 11.81
N ALA A 35 -22.03 -16.54 10.61
CA ALA A 35 -23.43 -16.27 10.31
C ALA A 35 -23.89 -17.06 9.08
N GLY A 36 -25.19 -17.38 9.02
CA GLY A 36 -25.81 -18.18 7.97
C GLY A 36 -27.20 -18.67 8.39
N GLY A 37 -27.99 -19.10 7.43
CA GLY A 37 -29.25 -19.81 7.68
C GLY A 37 -29.03 -21.31 7.97
N PRO A 38 -30.08 -22.05 8.33
CA PRO A 38 -29.99 -23.51 8.44
C PRO A 38 -29.96 -24.18 7.05
N GLY A 39 -29.34 -25.36 6.98
CA GLY A 39 -29.31 -26.22 5.79
C GLY A 39 -28.19 -25.89 4.82
N VAL A 40 -28.43 -26.19 3.54
CA VAL A 40 -27.43 -26.03 2.46
C VAL A 40 -27.40 -24.56 2.03
N VAL A 41 -26.68 -23.76 2.79
CA VAL A 41 -26.46 -22.33 2.55
C VAL A 41 -24.98 -21.99 2.63
N THR A 42 -24.64 -20.80 2.14
CA THR A 42 -23.33 -20.20 2.36
C THR A 42 -23.26 -19.58 3.75
N TYR A 43 -22.22 -19.93 4.49
CA TYR A 43 -21.88 -19.35 5.78
C TYR A 43 -20.79 -18.31 5.62
N THR A 44 -20.91 -17.22 6.38
CA THR A 44 -19.94 -16.13 6.39
C THR A 44 -19.21 -16.10 7.72
N VAL A 45 -17.89 -16.01 7.68
CA VAL A 45 -17.03 -15.74 8.84
C VAL A 45 -16.59 -14.29 8.81
N THR A 46 -16.78 -13.57 9.91
CA THR A 46 -16.34 -12.18 10.07
C THR A 46 -15.40 -12.02 11.26
N GLY A 47 -14.49 -11.06 11.15
CA GLY A 47 -13.55 -10.71 12.21
C GLY A 47 -12.85 -9.38 11.94
N SER A 48 -12.32 -8.78 12.99
CA SER A 48 -11.57 -7.51 12.96
C SER A 48 -10.25 -7.64 13.70
N HIS A 49 -9.22 -6.95 13.22
CA HIS A 49 -7.89 -6.94 13.82
C HIS A 49 -7.19 -5.62 13.58
N ASN A 50 -6.34 -5.23 14.51
CA ASN A 50 -5.51 -4.03 14.43
C ASN A 50 -4.07 -4.44 14.16
N TYR A 51 -3.57 -4.13 12.96
CA TYR A 51 -2.17 -4.34 12.62
C TYR A 51 -1.31 -3.21 13.18
N GLY A 52 -0.30 -3.57 13.97
CA GLY A 52 0.65 -2.61 14.54
C GLY A 52 1.72 -2.11 13.54
N LEU A 53 1.90 -2.82 12.42
CA LEU A 53 2.92 -2.54 11.42
C LEU A 53 2.35 -2.62 10.00
N THR A 54 2.93 -1.84 9.10
CA THR A 54 2.73 -2.01 7.65
C THR A 54 3.43 -3.27 7.16
N GLY A 55 2.83 -3.98 6.21
CA GLY A 55 3.36 -5.23 5.72
C GLY A 55 2.43 -5.93 4.73
N VAL A 56 2.90 -7.08 4.26
CA VAL A 56 2.09 -8.04 3.53
C VAL A 56 1.83 -9.21 4.47
N PHE A 57 0.57 -9.48 4.76
CA PHE A 57 0.15 -10.50 5.71
C PHE A 57 -0.72 -11.55 5.02
N MET A 58 -0.54 -12.82 5.37
CA MET A 58 -1.39 -13.91 4.91
C MET A 58 -2.42 -14.22 6.00
N VAL A 59 -3.64 -13.72 5.83
CA VAL A 59 -4.75 -13.98 6.76
C VAL A 59 -5.33 -15.35 6.45
N THR A 60 -5.41 -16.23 7.44
CA THR A 60 -5.94 -17.59 7.29
C THR A 60 -7.09 -17.83 8.24
N THR A 61 -8.28 -18.07 7.70
CA THR A 61 -9.46 -18.49 8.47
C THR A 61 -9.57 -20.00 8.42
N THR A 62 -9.58 -20.65 9.58
CA THR A 62 -9.83 -22.09 9.71
C THR A 62 -11.21 -22.31 10.32
N VAL A 63 -12.06 -23.03 9.61
CA VAL A 63 -13.39 -23.44 10.07
C VAL A 63 -13.35 -24.93 10.41
N LYS A 64 -13.90 -25.29 11.56
CA LYS A 64 -14.05 -26.67 12.01
C LYS A 64 -15.52 -26.96 12.25
N ASP A 65 -15.99 -28.05 11.67
CA ASP A 65 -17.30 -28.66 11.87
C ASP A 65 -17.26 -29.62 13.08
N ILE A 66 -18.38 -29.72 13.81
CA ILE A 66 -18.63 -30.73 14.84
C ILE A 66 -18.55 -32.16 14.29
N GLY A 67 -18.89 -32.37 13.00
CA GLY A 67 -18.70 -33.62 12.26
C GLY A 67 -17.23 -34.03 12.08
N GLY A 68 -16.29 -33.14 12.40
CA GLY A 68 -14.85 -33.38 12.37
C GLY A 68 -14.14 -32.79 11.15
N GLU A 69 -14.88 -32.42 10.11
CA GLU A 69 -14.37 -31.79 8.91
C GLU A 69 -13.79 -30.40 9.19
N LYS A 70 -12.79 -30.02 8.39
CA LYS A 70 -12.10 -28.73 8.51
C LYS A 70 -11.77 -28.17 7.15
N THR A 71 -11.86 -26.86 7.03
CA THR A 71 -11.40 -26.13 5.85
C THR A 71 -10.64 -24.88 6.27
N SER A 72 -9.71 -24.46 5.42
CA SER A 72 -8.94 -23.23 5.63
C SER A 72 -9.00 -22.38 4.37
N ILE A 73 -9.22 -21.09 4.54
CA ILE A 73 -9.30 -20.09 3.49
C ILE A 73 -8.24 -19.03 3.80
N SER A 74 -7.39 -18.74 2.83
CA SER A 74 -6.33 -17.74 2.98
C SER A 74 -6.50 -16.59 2.00
N CYS A 75 -6.15 -15.39 2.45
CA CYS A 75 -6.15 -14.17 1.65
C CYS A 75 -4.92 -13.33 2.00
N GLN A 76 -4.34 -12.68 0.99
CA GLN A 76 -3.24 -11.75 1.18
C GLN A 76 -3.80 -10.35 1.46
N LEU A 77 -3.35 -9.75 2.56
CA LEU A 77 -3.69 -8.39 2.97
C LEU A 77 -2.44 -7.50 2.92
N ILE A 78 -2.57 -6.31 2.35
CA ILE A 78 -1.50 -5.31 2.32
C ILE A 78 -1.89 -4.16 3.24
N ILE A 79 -1.11 -3.95 4.30
CA ILE A 79 -1.24 -2.79 5.19
C ILE A 79 -0.11 -1.81 4.84
N PHE A 80 -0.47 -0.58 4.52
CA PHE A 80 0.48 0.45 4.11
C PHE A 80 0.14 1.78 4.79
N ALA A 81 1.08 2.72 4.70
CA ALA A 81 0.86 4.11 5.10
C ALA A 81 1.44 5.07 4.06
N PHE A 82 0.95 6.31 4.02
CA PHE A 82 1.63 7.38 3.30
C PHE A 82 2.76 7.93 4.20
N PRO A 83 4.02 7.89 3.75
CA PRO A 83 5.16 8.40 4.50
C PRO A 83 5.21 9.93 4.37
N THR A 84 4.34 10.63 5.10
CA THR A 84 4.22 12.08 4.96
C THR A 84 5.03 12.86 5.99
N SER A 85 5.82 13.83 5.55
CA SER A 85 6.37 14.91 6.39
C SER A 85 6.00 16.25 5.76
N ASN A 86 5.54 17.20 6.57
CA ASN A 86 5.09 18.54 6.14
C ASN A 86 4.20 18.53 4.87
N GLN A 87 3.25 17.60 4.79
CA GLN A 87 2.30 17.49 3.67
C GLN A 87 2.98 17.15 2.33
N ALA A 88 4.07 16.38 2.36
CA ALA A 88 4.77 15.87 1.19
C ALA A 88 4.83 14.35 1.19
N THR A 89 5.10 13.77 0.02
CA THR A 89 5.22 12.32 -0.17
C THR A 89 6.26 11.98 -1.23
N PHE A 90 6.59 10.69 -1.38
CA PHE A 90 7.54 10.23 -2.39
C PHE A 90 6.88 10.08 -3.76
N VAL A 91 7.67 10.30 -4.81
CA VAL A 91 7.24 10.30 -6.22
C VAL A 91 8.10 9.34 -7.02
N ILE A 92 7.48 8.62 -7.96
CA ILE A 92 8.16 7.87 -9.03
C ILE A 92 7.59 8.23 -10.40
N GLY A 93 8.25 7.76 -11.47
CA GLY A 93 7.72 7.78 -12.83
C GLY A 93 6.60 6.76 -13.04
N ASP A 94 5.56 7.13 -13.80
CA ASP A 94 4.43 6.25 -14.08
C ASP A 94 4.78 5.02 -14.93
N LEU A 95 5.81 5.10 -15.77
CA LEU A 95 6.27 3.93 -16.51
C LEU A 95 6.96 2.89 -15.62
N ASP A 96 7.47 3.31 -14.46
CA ASP A 96 8.09 2.40 -13.49
C ASP A 96 7.07 1.82 -12.51
N ALA A 97 5.87 2.40 -12.42
CA ALA A 97 4.78 2.11 -11.48
C ALA A 97 4.05 0.76 -11.73
N THR A 98 4.74 -0.24 -12.28
CA THR A 98 4.16 -1.56 -12.58
C THR A 98 4.47 -2.57 -11.46
N PRO A 99 3.52 -3.42 -11.04
CA PRO A 99 3.79 -4.48 -10.05
C PRO A 99 5.02 -5.32 -10.42
N LEU A 100 5.80 -5.67 -9.41
CA LEU A 100 7.10 -6.37 -9.49
C LEU A 100 8.27 -5.55 -10.01
N ASN A 101 8.06 -4.33 -10.53
CA ASN A 101 9.18 -3.46 -10.85
C ASN A 101 9.92 -3.04 -9.57
N HIS A 102 11.25 -2.96 -9.71
CA HIS A 102 12.12 -2.33 -8.73
C HIS A 102 12.23 -0.84 -9.06
N VAL A 103 12.01 0.01 -8.07
CA VAL A 103 11.89 1.47 -8.26
C VAL A 103 12.81 2.23 -7.32
N THR A 104 13.26 3.41 -7.78
CA THR A 104 13.98 4.38 -6.95
C THR A 104 13.07 5.56 -6.66
N TRP A 105 12.47 5.58 -5.48
CA TRP A 105 11.54 6.63 -5.04
C TRP A 105 12.25 7.78 -4.31
N TRP A 106 13.54 7.63 -3.97
CA TRP A 106 14.36 8.70 -3.39
C TRP A 106 15.83 8.57 -3.79
N GLY A 107 16.49 9.70 -4.08
CA GLY A 107 17.95 9.73 -4.18
C GLY A 107 18.53 10.77 -5.13
N SER A 108 19.85 10.93 -5.09
CA SER A 108 20.61 11.87 -5.93
C SER A 108 20.43 11.63 -7.43
N GLN A 109 20.28 10.36 -7.83
CA GLN A 109 20.09 9.92 -9.21
C GLN A 109 18.63 9.74 -9.61
N TRP A 110 17.68 10.15 -8.76
CA TRP A 110 16.24 9.91 -8.97
C TRP A 110 15.76 10.34 -10.36
N ALA A 111 16.16 11.53 -10.84
CA ALA A 111 15.73 12.07 -12.13
C ALA A 111 16.15 11.21 -13.34
N ASN A 112 17.30 10.53 -13.25
CA ASN A 112 17.82 9.66 -14.32
C ASN A 112 17.30 8.23 -14.24
N LEU A 113 16.75 7.83 -13.08
CA LEU A 113 16.29 6.47 -12.82
C LEU A 113 14.77 6.32 -12.93
N ASN A 114 14.04 7.43 -13.11
CA ASN A 114 12.59 7.43 -13.25
C ASN A 114 12.17 7.77 -14.68
N HIS A 115 11.20 7.02 -15.20
CA HIS A 115 10.71 7.08 -16.56
C HIS A 115 9.25 7.55 -16.60
N PHE A 116 8.97 8.47 -17.52
CA PHE A 116 7.70 9.19 -17.58
C PHE A 116 7.04 9.00 -18.95
N SER A 117 5.72 8.80 -18.98
CA SER A 117 4.97 8.66 -20.23
C SER A 117 4.84 9.97 -21.01
N GLY A 118 5.16 11.11 -20.41
CA GLY A 118 5.15 12.40 -21.07
C GLY A 118 6.14 13.42 -20.51
N GLY A 119 6.28 14.52 -21.25
CA GLY A 119 7.16 15.63 -20.88
C GLY A 119 8.62 15.43 -21.28
N ALA A 120 9.46 16.39 -20.88
CA ALA A 120 10.91 16.27 -20.96
C ALA A 120 11.44 15.39 -19.81
N PRO A 121 12.69 14.91 -19.88
CA PRO A 121 13.33 14.25 -18.75
C PRO A 121 13.18 15.05 -17.45
N ALA A 122 13.04 14.35 -16.33
CA ALA A 122 12.84 15.00 -15.05
C ALA A 122 13.99 15.96 -14.70
N PRO A 123 13.73 17.08 -14.03
CA PRO A 123 14.78 18.01 -13.63
C PRO A 123 15.76 17.36 -12.63
N ASP A 124 17.08 17.49 -12.88
CA ASP A 124 18.14 16.96 -11.99
C ASP A 124 18.04 17.44 -10.54
N ALA A 125 17.36 18.57 -10.29
CA ALA A 125 17.15 19.09 -8.94
C ALA A 125 16.13 18.28 -8.12
N MET A 126 15.29 17.45 -8.76
CA MET A 126 14.31 16.60 -8.09
C MET A 126 14.98 15.35 -7.52
N LYS A 127 14.60 14.99 -6.30
CA LYS A 127 15.15 13.84 -5.55
C LYS A 127 14.12 12.80 -5.15
N GLY A 128 12.87 12.98 -5.59
CA GLY A 128 11.79 12.01 -5.38
C GLY A 128 10.89 12.31 -4.20
N PHE A 129 11.02 13.46 -3.52
CA PHE A 129 10.11 13.88 -2.47
C PHE A 129 9.46 15.21 -2.83
N ALA A 130 8.13 15.25 -2.90
CA ALA A 130 7.39 16.43 -3.32
C ALA A 130 6.19 16.70 -2.43
N GLY A 131 5.95 17.99 -2.23
CA GLY A 131 4.92 18.52 -1.37
C GLY A 131 3.65 18.90 -2.10
N PHE A 132 2.66 19.20 -1.29
CA PHE A 132 1.57 20.05 -1.70
C PHE A 132 1.70 21.32 -0.88
N GLU A 133 2.48 22.27 -1.37
CA GLU A 133 2.60 23.58 -0.70
C GLU A 133 1.20 24.26 -0.58
N ASP A 134 0.23 23.80 -1.36
CA ASP A 134 -1.17 24.24 -1.37
C ASP A 134 -2.17 23.34 -0.60
N ASN A 135 -1.75 22.21 0.00
CA ASN A 135 -2.66 21.29 0.72
C ASN A 135 -2.96 21.76 2.14
N MET A 136 -3.62 22.92 2.26
CA MET A 136 -4.01 23.55 3.53
C MET A 136 -4.81 22.65 4.48
N LEU A 137 -5.38 21.54 3.99
CA LEU A 137 -6.19 20.60 4.75
C LEU A 137 -5.42 19.35 5.21
N GLY A 138 -4.15 19.20 4.81
CA GLY A 138 -3.32 18.05 5.17
C GLY A 138 -3.88 16.70 4.71
N LEU A 139 -4.66 16.69 3.63
CA LEU A 139 -5.29 15.46 3.13
C LEU A 139 -4.26 14.55 2.44
N PRO A 140 -4.44 13.22 2.46
CA PRO A 140 -3.58 12.32 1.70
C PRO A 140 -3.58 12.64 0.20
N PRO A 141 -2.48 12.32 -0.52
CA PRO A 141 -2.46 12.38 -1.98
C PRO A 141 -3.63 11.62 -2.61
N ALA A 142 -4.23 12.19 -3.65
CA ALA A 142 -5.30 11.56 -4.41
C ALA A 142 -4.98 11.57 -5.91
N CYS A 143 -5.42 10.53 -6.62
CA CYS A 143 -5.25 10.44 -8.07
C CYS A 143 -6.03 11.54 -8.79
N GLY A 144 -5.48 11.99 -9.92
CA GLY A 144 -5.95 13.19 -10.62
C GLY A 144 -5.50 14.50 -9.97
N GLY A 145 -4.81 14.45 -8.84
CA GLY A 145 -4.22 15.61 -8.17
C GLY A 145 -2.92 16.09 -8.83
N THR A 146 -2.32 17.11 -8.25
CA THR A 146 -1.03 17.68 -8.64
C THR A 146 -0.20 17.99 -7.41
N TRP A 147 1.11 18.08 -7.55
CA TRP A 147 2.04 18.41 -6.48
C TRP A 147 3.06 19.46 -6.93
N THR A 148 3.68 20.13 -5.96
CA THR A 148 4.72 21.16 -6.16
C THR A 148 5.85 21.01 -5.14
N THR A 149 7.06 21.40 -5.52
CA THR A 149 8.18 21.44 -4.58
C THR A 149 9.31 22.37 -5.06
N ASP A 150 10.01 22.97 -4.12
CA ASP A 150 11.23 23.73 -4.39
C ASP A 150 12.41 22.83 -4.84
N PRO A 151 13.30 23.29 -5.74
CA PRO A 151 14.58 22.66 -6.04
C PRO A 151 15.52 22.60 -4.84
N GLY A 152 16.30 21.52 -4.71
CA GLY A 152 17.45 21.48 -3.79
C GLY A 152 17.09 21.21 -2.34
N ASN A 153 16.90 19.92 -2.04
CA ASN A 153 16.52 19.34 -0.74
C ASN A 153 15.12 19.62 -0.22
N SER A 154 14.38 20.59 -0.80
CA SER A 154 12.95 20.78 -0.60
C SER A 154 12.51 20.68 0.88
N THR A 155 11.24 20.40 1.12
CA THR A 155 10.80 19.87 2.40
C THR A 155 11.61 18.61 2.78
N PRO A 156 12.22 18.52 3.97
CA PRO A 156 12.96 17.33 4.36
C PRO A 156 12.05 16.08 4.37
N PRO A 157 12.49 14.97 3.76
CA PRO A 157 11.72 13.73 3.80
C PRO A 157 11.68 13.15 5.22
N PRO A 158 10.76 12.22 5.52
CA PRO A 158 10.67 11.60 6.84
C PRO A 158 11.97 10.93 7.28
N ALA A 159 12.27 10.95 8.57
CA ALA A 159 13.48 10.33 9.11
C ALA A 159 13.51 8.80 8.88
N THR A 160 12.35 8.18 8.85
CA THR A 160 12.16 6.75 8.57
C THR A 160 10.98 6.56 7.63
N VAL A 161 10.96 5.43 6.92
CA VAL A 161 9.84 5.00 6.09
C VAL A 161 9.27 3.68 6.61
N PRO A 162 7.95 3.42 6.46
CA PRO A 162 7.37 2.12 6.75
C PRO A 162 7.96 1.02 5.86
N ASN A 163 7.78 -0.25 6.24
CA ASN A 163 8.19 -1.39 5.40
C ASN A 163 7.40 -1.41 4.10
N VAL A 164 6.09 -1.15 4.18
CA VAL A 164 5.20 -1.07 3.02
C VAL A 164 4.53 0.30 3.03
N MET A 165 4.65 1.06 1.95
CA MET A 165 4.19 2.44 1.90
C MET A 165 3.53 2.78 0.55
N ALA A 166 2.67 3.80 0.56
CA ALA A 166 2.14 4.37 -0.67
C ALA A 166 3.09 5.45 -1.22
N VAL A 167 3.27 5.45 -2.55
CA VAL A 167 4.12 6.37 -3.32
C VAL A 167 3.30 6.85 -4.51
N ILE A 168 3.34 8.16 -4.82
CA ILE A 168 2.63 8.67 -6.00
C ILE A 168 3.46 8.43 -7.27
N ALA A 169 2.79 8.24 -8.40
CA ALA A 169 3.43 8.15 -9.70
C ALA A 169 2.94 9.27 -10.63
N SER A 170 3.89 9.92 -11.29
CA SER A 170 3.63 11.05 -12.18
C SER A 170 3.82 10.67 -13.64
N SER A 171 2.99 11.22 -14.52
CA SER A 171 3.15 11.09 -15.97
C SER A 171 4.21 12.05 -16.53
N LYS A 172 4.48 13.13 -15.81
CA LYS A 172 5.46 14.16 -16.17
C LYS A 172 5.90 14.95 -14.95
N VAL A 173 7.15 15.42 -14.98
CA VAL A 173 7.69 16.35 -13.99
C VAL A 173 8.33 17.52 -14.71
N THR A 174 7.94 18.74 -14.34
CA THR A 174 8.40 19.98 -14.99
C THR A 174 8.99 20.93 -13.98
N LYS A 175 9.85 21.85 -14.44
CA LYS A 175 10.43 22.92 -13.62
C LYS A 175 10.20 24.27 -14.28
N SER A 176 9.71 25.23 -13.51
CA SER A 176 9.57 26.63 -13.89
C SER A 176 10.18 27.52 -12.81
N GLY A 177 11.29 28.19 -13.11
CA GLY A 177 12.05 28.95 -12.12
C GLY A 177 12.47 28.06 -10.94
N SER A 178 12.01 28.42 -9.74
CA SER A 178 12.26 27.68 -8.50
C SER A 178 11.12 26.75 -8.11
N VAL A 179 10.22 26.38 -9.02
CA VAL A 179 9.13 25.43 -8.72
C VAL A 179 9.26 24.22 -9.61
N ILE A 180 9.27 23.03 -9.00
CA ILE A 180 9.11 21.74 -9.67
C ILE A 180 7.68 21.28 -9.43
N SER A 181 7.01 20.76 -10.45
CA SER A 181 5.64 20.29 -10.34
C SER A 181 5.38 19.04 -11.19
N GLY A 182 4.37 18.29 -10.79
CA GLY A 182 3.92 17.09 -11.49
C GLY A 182 2.46 16.76 -11.16
N ASP A 183 1.94 15.76 -11.85
CA ASP A 183 0.60 15.20 -11.63
C ASP A 183 0.66 13.96 -10.74
N ILE A 184 -0.49 13.55 -10.20
CA ILE A 184 -0.68 12.26 -9.54
C ILE A 184 -1.52 11.43 -10.47
N LYS A 185 -0.86 10.74 -11.39
CA LYS A 185 -1.55 9.86 -12.33
C LYS A 185 -2.05 8.62 -11.59
N GLU A 186 -1.18 8.02 -10.80
CA GLU A 186 -1.43 6.76 -10.09
C GLU A 186 -0.83 6.85 -8.68
N ILE A 187 -1.26 5.95 -7.80
CA ILE A 187 -0.62 5.70 -6.51
C ILE A 187 -0.18 4.25 -6.50
N VAL A 188 1.05 3.95 -6.10
CA VAL A 188 1.51 2.56 -5.97
C VAL A 188 1.84 2.22 -4.53
N ILE A 189 1.70 0.95 -4.19
CA ILE A 189 2.20 0.41 -2.93
C ILE A 189 3.56 -0.21 -3.16
N VAL A 190 4.55 0.25 -2.41
CA VAL A 190 5.94 -0.19 -2.50
C VAL A 190 6.34 -0.90 -1.22
N ARG A 191 6.96 -2.08 -1.36
CA ARG A 191 7.74 -2.71 -0.29
C ARG A 191 9.16 -2.14 -0.34
N ASN A 192 9.58 -1.48 0.72
CA ASN A 192 10.88 -0.83 0.77
C ASN A 192 12.01 -1.82 1.03
N ASP A 193 13.11 -1.60 0.33
CA ASP A 193 14.39 -2.22 0.66
C ASP A 193 15.00 -1.53 1.90
N PRO A 194 15.84 -2.24 2.66
CA PRO A 194 16.65 -1.60 3.69
C PRO A 194 17.66 -0.62 3.07
N GLY A 195 18.03 0.43 3.81
CA GLY A 195 19.13 1.33 3.42
C GLY A 195 18.75 2.78 3.19
N TYR A 196 17.45 3.11 3.17
CA TYR A 196 16.99 4.49 3.13
C TYR A 196 17.54 5.31 4.31
N ALA A 197 17.95 6.54 4.01
CA ALA A 197 18.11 7.62 4.98
C ALA A 197 17.58 8.93 4.37
N PRO A 198 17.19 9.94 5.18
CA PRO A 198 16.67 11.24 4.71
C PRO A 198 17.78 12.14 4.13
N SER A 199 18.63 11.58 3.27
CA SER A 199 19.72 12.23 2.56
C SER A 199 19.81 11.65 1.14
N PRO A 200 19.91 12.47 0.09
CA PRO A 200 19.94 11.98 -1.30
C PRO A 200 21.12 11.05 -1.63
N GLY A 201 22.15 11.00 -0.79
CA GLY A 201 23.26 10.05 -0.92
C GLY A 201 22.89 8.61 -0.53
N ASN A 202 21.75 8.40 0.14
CA ASN A 202 21.26 7.10 0.56
C ASN A 202 19.95 6.83 -0.18
N PRO A 203 19.98 6.13 -1.32
CA PRO A 203 18.80 5.96 -2.15
C PRO A 203 17.71 5.19 -1.39
N GLY A 204 16.47 5.63 -1.59
CA GLY A 204 15.29 4.87 -1.21
C GLY A 204 14.82 4.06 -2.39
N THR A 205 14.84 2.73 -2.24
CA THR A 205 14.41 1.79 -3.28
C THR A 205 13.38 0.82 -2.75
N GLY A 206 12.70 0.13 -3.65
CA GLY A 206 11.75 -0.90 -3.27
C GLY A 206 11.12 -1.58 -4.47
N THR A 207 10.21 -2.50 -4.18
CA THR A 207 9.45 -3.25 -5.19
C THR A 207 7.98 -2.85 -5.16
N VAL A 208 7.39 -2.56 -6.31
CA VAL A 208 5.96 -2.28 -6.43
C VAL A 208 5.16 -3.55 -6.18
N LEU A 209 4.23 -3.50 -5.23
CA LEU A 209 3.33 -4.59 -4.88
C LEU A 209 1.97 -4.50 -5.60
N ALA A 210 1.46 -3.28 -5.74
CA ALA A 210 0.13 -3.02 -6.30
C ALA A 210 0.02 -1.58 -6.80
N VAL A 211 -0.90 -1.36 -7.73
CA VAL A 211 -1.32 -0.03 -8.19
C VAL A 211 -2.68 0.27 -7.58
N ILE A 212 -2.78 1.42 -6.94
CA ILE A 212 -4.01 2.04 -6.43
C ILE A 212 -4.44 3.08 -7.46
N CYS A 213 -5.69 2.96 -7.90
CA CYS A 213 -6.29 3.77 -8.96
C CYS A 213 -5.49 3.69 -10.26
N PRO A 214 -5.68 2.61 -11.05
CA PRO A 214 -5.09 2.51 -12.38
C PRO A 214 -5.62 3.63 -13.31
N PRO A 215 -4.90 3.94 -14.40
CA PRO A 215 -5.22 5.05 -15.30
C PRO A 215 -6.56 4.92 -16.01
#